data_AF-A0AA92TQ01-F1
#
_entry.id   AF-A0AA92TQ01-F1
#
_cell.length_a   1.000
_cell.length_b   1.000
_cell.length_c   1.000
_cell.angle_alpha   90.00
_cell.angle_beta   90.00
_cell.angle_gamma   90.00
#
_symmetry.space_group_name_H-M   'P 1'
#
loop_
_entity.id
_entity.type
_entity.pdbx_description
1 polymer ?
#
loop_
_entity_poly.entity_id
_entity_poly.type
_entity_poly.pdbx_seq_one_letter_code
_entity_poly.pdbx_strand_id
1 'polypeptide(L)'
;MKKIFTLIAAALMAVNVSAANKVLKITGTADKANAWDSQCFINLKNLEKGKPYVVKFDVYTTAGTEFKIGTEAIDETQTEHMTEWNASAVFSYTEELTLPNQKSEAVINFPGKTKVTCHTHCTAKPGMEIDHTNGNTKNCDPEILENYEYAATALLLNVGKMPKDAVIYIGSIKVYDADGTLLSTENFDNATVGEYDANKTVHYPGWQNAATFEIVEEPTTGISKIESANVAKDGKCFNLAGQQVGKGYKGIVIKNGKKMVIK
;
A
#
# COMPACT_ATOMS: atom_id res chain seq x y z
N MET A 1 36.67 47.98 11.37
CA MET A 1 36.09 47.23 10.23
C MET A 1 34.88 46.46 10.71
N LYS A 2 33.68 47.01 10.50
CA LYS A 2 32.40 46.36 10.84
C LYS A 2 32.08 45.37 9.73
N LYS A 3 32.04 44.07 10.02
CA LYS A 3 31.49 43.06 9.10
C LYS A 3 29.99 42.92 9.39
N ILE A 4 29.19 43.47 8.48
CA ILE A 4 27.75 43.27 8.42
C ILE A 4 27.53 41.84 7.92
N PHE A 5 26.97 40.98 8.77
CA PHE A 5 26.39 39.72 8.31
C PHE A 5 24.90 39.98 8.04
N THR A 6 24.54 39.99 6.76
CA THR A 6 23.16 39.95 6.30
C THR A 6 22.61 38.55 6.59
N LEU A 7 21.82 38.42 7.65
CA LEU A 7 21.01 37.24 7.90
C LEU A 7 19.78 37.30 6.98
N ILE A 8 19.82 36.55 5.89
CA ILE A 8 18.62 36.24 5.11
C ILE A 8 17.79 35.31 5.99
N ALA A 9 16.74 35.85 6.60
CA ALA A 9 15.71 35.04 7.24
C ALA A 9 14.97 34.27 6.13
N ALA A 10 15.33 33.00 5.95
CA ALA A 10 14.50 32.07 5.21
C ALA A 10 13.22 31.86 6.03
N ALA A 11 12.14 32.55 5.65
CA ALA A 11 10.81 32.24 6.14
C ALA A 11 10.46 30.82 5.64
N LEU A 12 10.49 29.83 6.53
CA LEU A 12 9.79 28.58 6.30
C LEU A 12 8.30 28.89 6.26
N MET A 13 7.75 29.07 5.06
CA MET A 13 6.32 28.89 4.85
C MET A 13 6.03 27.40 4.95
N ALA A 14 5.74 26.93 6.16
CA ALA A 14 4.97 25.71 6.33
C ALA A 14 3.54 26.01 5.86
N VAL A 15 3.30 25.87 4.55
CA VAL A 15 1.95 25.63 4.04
C VAL A 15 1.52 24.25 4.55
N ASN A 16 1.04 24.20 5.79
CA ASN A 16 0.19 23.11 6.24
C ASN A 16 -1.17 23.28 5.57
N VAL A 17 -1.23 23.00 4.28
CA VAL A 17 -2.44 22.44 3.69
C VAL A 17 -2.29 20.94 3.87
N SER A 18 -2.64 20.43 5.06
CA SER A 18 -2.86 18.99 5.17
C SER A 18 -4.15 18.69 4.41
N ALA A 19 -4.04 18.50 3.09
CA ALA A 19 -5.00 17.63 2.44
C ALA A 19 -4.97 16.32 3.25
N ALA A 20 -6.11 15.86 3.73
CA ALA A 20 -6.16 14.58 4.43
C ALA A 20 -5.65 13.53 3.44
N ASN A 21 -4.52 12.89 3.74
CA ASN A 21 -3.98 11.84 2.89
C ASN A 21 -5.03 10.74 2.78
N LYS A 22 -5.46 10.39 1.56
CA LYS A 22 -6.35 9.24 1.36
C LYS A 22 -5.54 7.96 1.23
N VAL A 23 -6.12 6.87 1.72
CA VAL A 23 -5.52 5.53 1.70
C VAL A 23 -6.55 4.50 1.25
N LEU A 24 -6.06 3.43 0.64
CA LEU A 24 -6.88 2.24 0.44
C LEU A 24 -6.97 1.48 1.77
N LYS A 25 -8.20 1.27 2.24
CA LYS A 25 -8.53 0.43 3.38
C LYS A 25 -9.12 -0.88 2.89
N ILE A 26 -8.56 -1.99 3.36
CA ILE A 26 -9.05 -3.34 3.10
C ILE A 26 -9.50 -3.93 4.43
N THR A 27 -10.74 -4.39 4.54
CA THR A 27 -11.28 -5.01 5.77
C THR A 27 -11.69 -6.44 5.51
N GLY A 28 -11.22 -7.38 6.32
CA GLY A 28 -11.53 -8.80 6.20
C GLY A 28 -12.91 -9.10 6.76
N THR A 29 -13.73 -9.80 6.02
CA THR A 29 -15.11 -10.11 6.41
C THR A 29 -15.35 -11.59 6.66
N ALA A 30 -14.53 -12.47 6.08
CA ALA A 30 -14.63 -13.91 6.25
C ALA A 30 -13.27 -14.60 6.06
N ASP A 31 -13.06 -15.71 6.77
CA ASP A 31 -11.91 -16.57 6.57
C ASP A 31 -12.08 -17.41 5.30
N LYS A 32 -11.02 -17.53 4.49
CA LYS A 32 -11.02 -18.40 3.30
C LYS A 32 -9.94 -19.48 3.34
N ALA A 33 -10.15 -20.49 2.49
CA ALA A 33 -9.30 -21.67 2.41
C ALA A 33 -7.99 -21.37 1.68
N ASN A 34 -8.01 -20.45 0.71
CA ASN A 34 -6.86 -20.12 -0.13
C ASN A 34 -6.57 -18.62 -0.16
N ALA A 35 -5.34 -18.25 -0.55
CA ALA A 35 -4.94 -16.85 -0.66
C ALA A 35 -5.66 -16.11 -1.80
N TRP A 36 -5.92 -16.80 -2.91
CA TRP A 36 -6.62 -16.25 -4.08
C TRP A 36 -8.15 -16.27 -3.97
N ASP A 37 -8.73 -16.79 -2.88
CA ASP A 37 -10.18 -16.78 -2.67
C ASP A 37 -10.73 -15.36 -2.42
N SER A 38 -9.85 -14.36 -2.28
CA SER A 38 -10.18 -12.95 -2.34
C SER A 38 -9.00 -12.14 -2.87
N GLN A 39 -9.29 -11.22 -3.77
CA GLN A 39 -8.35 -10.49 -4.59
C GLN A 39 -8.69 -9.00 -4.65
N CYS A 40 -7.66 -8.18 -4.71
CA CYS A 40 -7.75 -6.74 -4.91
C CYS A 40 -6.74 -6.32 -5.96
N PHE A 41 -7.23 -5.66 -6.99
CA PHE A 41 -6.41 -5.15 -8.08
C PHE A 41 -6.27 -3.65 -7.91
N ILE A 42 -5.04 -3.15 -8.01
CA ILE A 42 -4.75 -1.72 -7.98
C ILE A 42 -4.08 -1.37 -9.30
N ASN A 43 -4.81 -0.63 -10.14
CA ASN A 43 -4.36 -0.28 -11.47
C ASN A 43 -3.19 0.71 -11.42
N LEU A 44 -2.17 0.43 -12.21
CA LEU A 44 -0.94 1.21 -12.32
C LEU A 44 -0.87 1.88 -13.70
N LYS A 45 -0.07 2.94 -13.79
CA LYS A 45 0.05 3.77 -15.01
C LYS A 45 1.49 3.84 -15.47
N ASN A 46 1.67 3.93 -16.79
CA ASN A 46 2.95 4.08 -17.48
C ASN A 46 3.87 2.84 -17.40
N LEU A 47 3.28 1.64 -17.48
CA LEU A 47 4.02 0.38 -17.58
C LEU A 47 4.05 -0.08 -19.04
N GLU A 48 5.21 -0.50 -19.48
CA GLU A 48 5.51 -0.93 -20.83
C GLU A 48 5.82 -2.43 -20.85
N LYS A 49 5.52 -3.06 -21.99
CA LYS A 49 5.72 -4.49 -22.19
C LYS A 49 7.21 -4.86 -22.03
N GLY A 50 7.47 -5.90 -21.25
CA GLY A 50 8.83 -6.49 -21.13
C GLY A 50 9.76 -5.73 -20.19
N LYS A 51 9.30 -4.69 -19.51
CA LYS A 51 10.11 -3.87 -18.61
C LYS A 51 9.91 -4.29 -17.14
N PRO A 52 11.00 -4.39 -16.36
CA PRO A 52 10.89 -4.58 -14.92
C PRO A 52 10.60 -3.25 -14.21
N TYR A 53 9.91 -3.32 -13.08
CA TYR A 53 9.54 -2.16 -12.27
C TYR A 53 9.69 -2.45 -10.78
N VAL A 54 9.78 -1.40 -9.98
CA VAL A 54 9.72 -1.48 -8.51
C VAL A 54 8.52 -0.66 -8.04
N VAL A 55 7.59 -1.32 -7.35
CA VAL A 55 6.40 -0.68 -6.77
C VAL A 55 6.62 -0.51 -5.28
N LYS A 56 6.46 0.73 -4.79
CA LYS A 56 6.64 1.07 -3.38
C LYS A 56 5.42 1.75 -2.81
N PHE A 57 5.06 1.41 -1.58
CA PHE A 57 3.95 2.03 -0.87
C PHE A 57 4.07 1.81 0.63
N ASP A 58 3.54 2.75 1.40
CA ASP A 58 3.40 2.53 2.84
C ASP A 58 2.27 1.55 3.12
N VAL A 59 2.47 0.63 4.07
CA VAL A 59 1.46 -0.33 4.49
C VAL A 59 1.52 -0.57 5.98
N TYR A 60 0.35 -0.84 6.58
CA TYR A 60 0.24 -1.36 7.94
C TYR A 60 -1.11 -2.05 8.15
N THR A 61 -1.19 -2.85 9.20
CA THR A 61 -2.43 -3.42 9.71
C THR A 61 -2.74 -2.96 11.13
N THR A 62 -4.02 -2.92 11.49
CA THR A 62 -4.46 -2.74 12.89
C THR A 62 -4.77 -4.07 13.57
N ALA A 63 -4.50 -5.21 12.91
CA ALA A 63 -4.62 -6.51 13.54
C ALA A 63 -3.64 -6.62 14.71
N GLY A 64 -4.01 -7.37 15.75
CA GLY A 64 -3.15 -7.60 16.91
C GLY A 64 -1.91 -8.44 16.61
N THR A 65 -1.80 -9.02 15.41
CA THR A 65 -0.68 -9.86 14.99
C THR A 65 -0.35 -9.57 13.54
N GLU A 66 0.94 -9.55 13.23
CA GLU A 66 1.43 -9.43 11.85
C GLU A 66 1.06 -10.68 11.05
N PHE A 67 0.76 -10.50 9.78
CA PHE A 67 0.45 -11.59 8.87
C PHE A 67 0.99 -11.26 7.48
N LYS A 68 0.85 -12.18 6.54
CA LYS A 68 1.30 -12.00 5.17
C LYS A 68 0.17 -12.18 4.17
N ILE A 69 0.31 -11.52 3.02
CA ILE A 69 -0.54 -11.72 1.86
C ILE A 69 0.30 -11.96 0.61
N GLY A 70 -0.26 -12.64 -0.37
CA GLY A 70 0.39 -12.79 -1.67
C GLY A 70 0.29 -11.50 -2.48
N THR A 71 1.30 -11.23 -3.30
CA THR A 71 1.25 -10.14 -4.28
C THR A 71 1.59 -10.68 -5.67
N GLU A 72 1.04 -10.06 -6.70
CA GLU A 72 1.34 -10.42 -8.08
C GLU A 72 1.45 -9.17 -8.96
N ALA A 73 2.30 -9.26 -9.97
CA ALA A 73 2.38 -8.32 -11.07
C ALA A 73 1.61 -8.88 -12.26
N ILE A 74 0.51 -8.25 -12.65
CA ILE A 74 -0.44 -8.81 -13.63
C ILE A 74 -0.73 -7.85 -14.78
N ASP A 75 -0.85 -8.39 -15.99
CA ASP A 75 -1.46 -7.71 -17.13
C ASP A 75 -2.96 -8.01 -17.16
N GLU A 76 -3.74 -7.13 -16.52
CA GLU A 76 -5.20 -7.21 -16.47
C GLU A 76 -5.86 -6.93 -17.82
N THR A 77 -5.12 -6.37 -18.78
CA THR A 77 -5.67 -5.96 -20.07
C THR A 77 -5.65 -7.10 -21.09
N GLN A 78 -5.04 -8.22 -20.73
CA GLN A 78 -4.97 -9.40 -21.58
C GLN A 78 -6.35 -10.01 -21.79
N THR A 79 -6.65 -10.36 -23.04
CA THR A 79 -7.88 -11.07 -23.44
C THR A 79 -7.60 -12.31 -24.29
N GLU A 80 -6.39 -12.43 -24.84
CA GLU A 80 -5.97 -13.58 -25.66
C GLU A 80 -5.49 -14.73 -24.78
N HIS A 81 -4.67 -14.44 -23.76
CA HIS A 81 -4.10 -15.43 -22.88
C HIS A 81 -4.79 -15.46 -21.51
N MET A 82 -5.83 -16.29 -21.41
CA MET A 82 -6.65 -16.41 -20.21
C MET A 82 -6.47 -17.77 -19.52
N THR A 83 -6.78 -17.81 -18.23
CA THR A 83 -6.91 -19.02 -17.41
C THR A 83 -8.22 -19.74 -17.70
N GLU A 84 -8.42 -20.91 -17.10
CA GLU A 84 -9.66 -21.68 -17.18
C GLU A 84 -10.87 -20.94 -16.56
N TRP A 85 -10.60 -19.92 -15.74
CA TRP A 85 -11.62 -19.07 -15.11
C TRP A 85 -11.90 -17.78 -15.89
N ASN A 86 -11.38 -17.67 -17.11
CA ASN A 86 -11.49 -16.46 -17.93
C ASN A 86 -10.93 -15.21 -17.21
N ALA A 87 -9.86 -15.39 -16.43
CA ALA A 87 -9.02 -14.32 -15.90
C ALA A 87 -7.69 -14.26 -16.68
N SER A 88 -6.95 -13.15 -16.61
CA SER A 88 -5.65 -13.07 -17.28
C SER A 88 -4.70 -14.16 -16.77
N ALA A 89 -4.08 -14.89 -17.69
CA ALA A 89 -3.00 -15.84 -17.38
C ALA A 89 -1.61 -15.17 -17.38
N VAL A 90 -1.55 -13.87 -17.62
CA VAL A 90 -0.32 -13.10 -17.79
C VAL A 90 -0.01 -12.37 -16.49
N PHE A 91 0.51 -13.11 -15.53
CA PHE A 91 0.90 -12.59 -14.22
C PHE A 91 2.20 -13.25 -13.73
N SER A 92 2.81 -12.64 -12.73
CA SER A 92 3.93 -13.21 -12.00
C SER A 92 3.70 -13.07 -10.51
N TYR A 93 3.79 -14.19 -9.78
CA TYR A 93 3.82 -14.16 -8.32
C TYR A 93 5.06 -13.39 -7.87
N THR A 94 4.84 -12.37 -7.05
CA THR A 94 5.91 -11.62 -6.40
C THR A 94 6.09 -12.10 -4.96
N GLU A 95 6.93 -11.42 -4.20
CA GLU A 95 7.19 -11.80 -2.80
C GLU A 95 5.94 -11.68 -1.93
N GLU A 96 5.86 -12.48 -0.86
CA GLU A 96 4.82 -12.29 0.14
C GLU A 96 5.00 -10.92 0.81
N LEU A 97 3.93 -10.13 0.83
CA LEU A 97 3.90 -8.87 1.56
C LEU A 97 3.65 -9.17 3.04
N THR A 98 4.57 -8.72 3.90
CA THR A 98 4.35 -8.72 5.35
C THR A 98 3.56 -7.48 5.75
N LEU A 99 2.55 -7.64 6.60
CA LEU A 99 1.69 -6.59 7.11
C LEU A 99 2.07 -6.29 8.57
N PRO A 100 2.90 -5.27 8.81
CA PRO A 100 3.31 -4.89 10.15
C PRO A 100 2.23 -4.11 10.89
N ASN A 101 2.30 -4.12 12.21
CA ASN A 101 1.42 -3.33 13.09
C ASN A 101 1.80 -1.84 13.18
N GLN A 102 2.86 -1.45 12.47
CA GLN A 102 3.33 -0.07 12.33
C GLN A 102 3.56 0.22 10.86
N LYS A 103 3.38 1.49 10.47
CA LYS A 103 3.60 1.94 9.09
C LYS A 103 5.02 1.64 8.62
N SER A 104 5.14 0.93 7.52
CA SER A 104 6.41 0.62 6.85
C SER A 104 6.27 0.72 5.34
N GLU A 105 7.38 0.99 4.64
CA GLU A 105 7.41 0.94 3.17
C GLU A 105 7.54 -0.52 2.69
N ALA A 106 6.58 -0.96 1.89
CA ALA A 106 6.64 -2.18 1.10
C ALA A 106 7.39 -1.91 -0.22
N VAL A 107 8.11 -2.91 -0.70
CA VAL A 107 8.84 -2.87 -1.99
C VAL A 107 8.53 -4.15 -2.75
N ILE A 108 7.84 -4.03 -3.89
CA ILE A 108 7.44 -5.17 -4.73
C ILE A 108 8.14 -5.06 -6.08
N ASN A 109 8.86 -6.12 -6.47
CA ASN A 109 9.62 -6.15 -7.72
C ASN A 109 8.81 -6.82 -8.83
N PHE A 110 8.57 -6.11 -9.91
CA PHE A 110 7.86 -6.60 -11.09
C PHE A 110 8.88 -7.03 -12.15
N PRO A 111 8.84 -8.30 -12.62
CA PRO A 111 9.91 -8.84 -13.46
C PRO A 111 9.83 -8.42 -14.93
N GLY A 112 8.68 -7.94 -15.42
CA GLY A 112 8.43 -7.59 -16.83
C GLY A 112 8.29 -8.78 -17.78
N LYS A 113 8.73 -9.97 -17.36
CA LYS A 113 8.56 -11.24 -18.06
C LYS A 113 8.00 -12.29 -17.12
N THR A 114 7.18 -13.18 -17.64
CA THR A 114 6.61 -14.29 -16.87
C THR A 114 6.46 -15.55 -17.71
N LYS A 115 6.19 -16.67 -17.03
CA LYS A 115 5.71 -17.89 -17.65
C LYS A 115 4.18 -17.83 -17.67
N VAL A 116 3.59 -17.96 -18.85
CA VAL A 116 2.13 -17.95 -19.03
C VAL A 116 1.65 -19.39 -19.18
N THR A 117 0.64 -19.76 -18.40
CA THR A 117 -0.12 -21.00 -18.56
C THR A 117 -1.50 -20.65 -19.08
N CYS A 118 -1.68 -20.71 -20.40
CA CYS A 118 -2.87 -20.25 -21.09
C CYS A 118 -3.82 -21.41 -21.38
N HIS A 119 -5.08 -21.24 -20.99
CA HIS A 119 -6.16 -22.17 -21.29
C HIS A 119 -6.99 -21.74 -22.51
N THR A 120 -6.95 -20.47 -22.96
CA THR A 120 -7.59 -20.05 -24.22
C THR A 120 -7.05 -20.81 -25.44
N HIS A 121 -5.74 -21.05 -25.51
CA HIS A 121 -5.07 -21.74 -26.62
C HIS A 121 -4.71 -23.19 -26.27
N CYS A 122 -5.44 -23.81 -25.33
CA CYS A 122 -5.20 -25.20 -24.96
C CYS A 122 -5.51 -26.18 -26.11
N THR A 123 -4.90 -27.36 -26.05
CA THR A 123 -5.20 -28.46 -26.98
C THR A 123 -5.96 -29.57 -26.26
N ALA A 124 -6.99 -30.13 -26.89
CA ALA A 124 -7.73 -31.25 -26.32
C ALA A 124 -6.83 -32.49 -26.15
N LYS A 125 -6.98 -33.20 -25.03
CA LYS A 125 -6.31 -34.48 -24.83
C LYS A 125 -6.92 -35.57 -25.74
N PRO A 126 -6.18 -36.64 -26.07
CA PRO A 126 -6.66 -37.69 -26.96
C PRO A 126 -8.02 -38.25 -26.52
N GLY A 127 -9.03 -38.14 -27.39
CA GLY A 127 -10.38 -38.66 -27.15
C GLY A 127 -11.27 -37.80 -26.23
N MET A 128 -10.86 -36.58 -25.89
CA MET A 128 -11.62 -35.64 -25.05
C MET A 128 -12.03 -34.39 -25.83
N GLU A 129 -13.08 -33.72 -25.37
CA GLU A 129 -13.45 -32.36 -25.80
C GLU A 129 -13.00 -31.35 -24.75
N ILE A 130 -12.60 -30.15 -25.20
CA ILE A 130 -12.21 -29.06 -24.30
C ILE A 130 -13.42 -28.68 -23.44
N ASP A 131 -13.22 -28.70 -22.12
CA ASP A 131 -14.21 -28.32 -21.12
C ASP A 131 -13.51 -27.57 -20.00
N HIS A 132 -13.88 -26.31 -19.79
CA HIS A 132 -13.42 -25.47 -18.69
C HIS A 132 -14.54 -25.18 -17.68
N THR A 133 -15.66 -25.91 -17.75
CA THR A 133 -16.78 -25.73 -16.80
C THR A 133 -16.29 -25.97 -15.37
N ASN A 134 -16.57 -25.03 -14.48
CA ASN A 134 -16.12 -25.06 -13.08
C ASN A 134 -14.59 -25.20 -12.94
N GLY A 135 -13.81 -24.64 -13.88
CA GLY A 135 -12.35 -24.69 -13.87
C GLY A 135 -11.79 -26.09 -14.14
N ASN A 136 -12.51 -26.91 -14.91
CA ASN A 136 -11.99 -28.20 -15.35
C ASN A 136 -10.75 -27.98 -16.24
N THR A 137 -9.63 -28.59 -15.87
CA THR A 137 -8.38 -28.57 -16.64
C THR A 137 -7.93 -29.98 -17.04
N LYS A 138 -8.77 -30.99 -16.81
CA LYS A 138 -8.42 -32.39 -17.06
C LYS A 138 -8.47 -32.74 -18.54
N ASN A 139 -9.29 -32.05 -19.33
CA ASN A 139 -9.60 -32.41 -20.71
C ASN A 139 -8.65 -31.78 -21.74
N CYS A 140 -7.85 -30.80 -21.35
CA CYS A 140 -6.94 -30.10 -22.24
C CYS A 140 -5.53 -30.00 -21.64
N ASP A 141 -4.55 -29.79 -22.50
CA ASP A 141 -3.19 -29.38 -22.13
C ASP A 141 -3.06 -27.88 -22.44
N PRO A 142 -2.70 -27.04 -21.44
CA PRO A 142 -2.57 -25.60 -21.66
C PRO A 142 -1.39 -25.26 -22.56
N GLU A 143 -1.49 -24.12 -23.26
CA GLU A 143 -0.34 -23.52 -23.91
C GLU A 143 0.60 -22.93 -22.86
N ILE A 144 1.88 -23.26 -22.95
CA ILE A 144 2.92 -22.74 -22.07
C ILE A 144 3.81 -21.79 -22.86
N LEU A 145 3.84 -20.51 -22.46
CA LEU A 145 4.73 -19.51 -23.05
C LEU A 145 5.79 -19.12 -22.01
N GLU A 146 7.05 -19.39 -22.34
CA GLU A 146 8.18 -19.03 -21.50
C GLU A 146 8.72 -17.63 -21.84
N ASN A 147 9.16 -16.87 -20.83
CA ASN A 147 9.70 -15.51 -21.00
C ASN A 147 8.73 -14.54 -21.72
N TYR A 148 7.43 -14.71 -21.53
CA TYR A 148 6.42 -13.84 -22.12
C TYR A 148 6.56 -12.43 -21.55
N GLU A 149 6.84 -11.46 -22.42
CA GLU A 149 6.93 -10.05 -22.05
C GLU A 149 5.52 -9.47 -21.86
N TYR A 150 5.29 -8.75 -20.78
CA TYR A 150 4.00 -8.14 -20.48
C TYR A 150 4.16 -6.76 -19.84
N ALA A 151 3.10 -5.96 -19.90
CA ALA A 151 3.01 -4.73 -19.13
C ALA A 151 2.22 -5.07 -17.87
N ALA A 152 2.85 -4.98 -16.69
CA ALA A 152 2.16 -5.25 -15.43
C ALA A 152 1.20 -4.11 -15.09
N THR A 153 0.01 -4.11 -15.68
CA THR A 153 -0.95 -3.00 -15.57
C THR A 153 -1.58 -2.87 -14.20
N ALA A 154 -1.47 -3.88 -13.32
CA ALA A 154 -1.92 -3.79 -11.94
C ALA A 154 -1.00 -4.50 -10.94
N LEU A 155 -1.07 -4.01 -9.69
CA LEU A 155 -0.67 -4.77 -8.51
C LEU A 155 -1.88 -5.55 -8.02
N LEU A 156 -1.77 -6.88 -8.03
CA LEU A 156 -2.77 -7.77 -7.46
C LEU A 156 -2.36 -8.18 -6.05
N LEU A 157 -3.30 -8.07 -5.11
CA LEU A 157 -3.15 -8.50 -3.72
C LEU A 157 -4.08 -9.70 -3.47
N ASN A 158 -3.50 -10.82 -3.04
CA ASN A 158 -4.23 -12.03 -2.65
C ASN A 158 -4.55 -11.99 -1.15
N VAL A 159 -5.74 -11.50 -0.81
CA VAL A 159 -6.19 -11.22 0.55
C VAL A 159 -7.09 -12.31 1.14
N GLY A 160 -7.27 -13.45 0.48
CA GLY A 160 -8.14 -14.55 0.97
C GLY A 160 -7.72 -15.14 2.32
N LYS A 161 -6.43 -15.04 2.68
CA LYS A 161 -5.90 -15.46 3.98
C LYS A 161 -5.85 -14.37 5.03
N MET A 162 -6.39 -13.19 4.74
CA MET A 162 -6.48 -12.13 5.72
C MET A 162 -7.42 -12.56 6.86
N PRO A 163 -7.03 -12.39 8.14
CA PRO A 163 -7.91 -12.73 9.25
C PRO A 163 -9.22 -11.95 9.18
N LYS A 164 -10.32 -12.57 9.58
CA LYS A 164 -11.58 -11.85 9.78
C LYS A 164 -11.39 -10.63 10.69
N ASP A 165 -12.02 -9.52 10.32
CA ASP A 165 -11.97 -8.21 10.99
C ASP A 165 -10.59 -7.53 11.00
N ALA A 166 -9.55 -8.13 10.41
CA ALA A 166 -8.30 -7.45 10.18
C ALA A 166 -8.49 -6.32 9.16
N VAL A 167 -7.82 -5.20 9.43
CA VAL A 167 -7.82 -4.04 8.54
C VAL A 167 -6.40 -3.78 8.07
N ILE A 168 -6.23 -3.59 6.77
CA ILE A 168 -4.99 -3.13 6.14
C ILE A 168 -5.22 -1.71 5.62
N TYR A 169 -4.20 -0.87 5.75
CA TYR A 169 -4.13 0.44 5.12
C TYR A 169 -2.95 0.47 4.16
N ILE A 170 -3.20 0.92 2.93
CA ILE A 170 -2.19 1.11 1.89
C ILE A 170 -2.16 2.59 1.50
N GLY A 171 -0.99 3.20 1.70
CA GLY A 171 -0.70 4.58 1.33
C GLY A 171 -0.36 4.73 -0.15
N SER A 172 0.07 5.93 -0.52
CA SER A 172 0.35 6.27 -1.92
C SER A 172 1.29 5.26 -2.57
N ILE A 173 0.92 4.80 -3.77
CA ILE A 173 1.69 3.84 -4.54
C ILE A 173 2.56 4.57 -5.53
N LYS A 174 3.84 4.23 -5.56
CA LYS A 174 4.86 4.80 -6.43
C LYS A 174 5.46 3.71 -7.29
N VAL A 175 5.52 3.95 -8.60
CA VAL A 175 6.13 3.02 -9.56
C VAL A 175 7.45 3.60 -10.04
N TYR A 176 8.51 2.81 -9.95
CA TYR A 176 9.85 3.16 -10.41
C TYR A 176 10.29 2.23 -11.53
N ASP A 177 11.05 2.74 -12.49
CA ASP A 177 11.77 1.90 -13.45
C ASP A 177 13.01 1.24 -12.81
N ALA A 178 13.71 0.43 -13.61
CA ALA A 178 14.92 -0.27 -13.20
C ALA A 178 16.08 0.66 -12.78
N ASP A 179 16.09 1.89 -13.30
CA ASP A 179 17.11 2.90 -12.99
C ASP A 179 16.76 3.72 -11.73
N GLY A 180 15.58 3.47 -11.15
CA GLY A 180 15.08 4.16 -9.96
C GLY A 180 14.37 5.49 -10.26
N THR A 181 14.01 5.75 -11.51
CA THR A 181 13.22 6.92 -11.90
C THR A 181 11.75 6.71 -11.54
N LEU A 182 11.14 7.68 -10.87
CA LEU A 182 9.72 7.66 -10.55
C LEU A 182 8.88 7.90 -11.83
N LEU A 183 8.03 6.94 -12.18
CA LEU A 183 7.18 6.98 -13.38
C LEU A 183 5.76 7.46 -13.09
N SER A 184 5.20 7.05 -11.95
CA SER A 184 3.84 7.40 -11.57
C SER A 184 3.66 7.35 -10.05
N THR A 185 2.67 8.12 -9.58
CA THR A 185 2.18 8.08 -8.19
C THR A 185 0.66 8.04 -8.22
N GLU A 186 0.08 7.09 -7.48
CA GLU A 186 -1.34 7.07 -7.12
C GLU A 186 -1.45 7.47 -5.65
N ASN A 187 -2.10 8.59 -5.36
CA ASN A 187 -2.23 9.15 -4.02
C ASN A 187 -3.61 8.94 -3.40
N PHE A 188 -4.51 8.27 -4.14
CA PHE A 188 -5.89 7.98 -3.80
C PHE A 188 -6.82 9.19 -3.66
N ASP A 189 -6.39 10.41 -3.98
CA ASP A 189 -7.22 11.63 -3.82
C ASP A 189 -8.52 11.56 -4.64
N ASN A 190 -8.40 11.07 -5.88
CA ASN A 190 -9.48 10.89 -6.84
C ASN A 190 -9.72 9.40 -7.17
N ALA A 191 -9.22 8.51 -6.32
CA ALA A 191 -9.35 7.09 -6.56
C ALA A 191 -10.80 6.63 -6.46
N THR A 192 -11.12 5.64 -7.27
CA THR A 192 -12.42 4.99 -7.28
C THR A 192 -12.27 3.51 -7.06
N VAL A 193 -13.29 2.91 -6.45
CA VAL A 193 -13.37 1.47 -6.19
C VAL A 193 -14.57 0.91 -6.94
N GLY A 194 -14.44 -0.25 -7.58
CA GLY A 194 -15.58 -0.91 -8.20
C GLY A 194 -15.45 -2.43 -8.28
N GLU A 195 -16.57 -3.10 -8.20
CA GLU A 195 -16.68 -4.54 -8.41
C GLU A 195 -16.64 -4.84 -9.92
N TYR A 196 -15.75 -5.75 -10.35
CA TYR A 196 -15.55 -6.14 -11.75
C TYR A 196 -15.33 -4.98 -12.74
N ASP A 197 -14.87 -3.81 -12.28
CA ASP A 197 -14.68 -2.64 -13.12
C ASP A 197 -13.21 -2.25 -13.19
N ALA A 198 -12.49 -2.86 -14.14
CA ALA A 198 -11.08 -2.61 -14.39
C ALA A 198 -10.76 -1.16 -14.85
N ASN A 199 -11.75 -0.27 -15.01
CA ASN A 199 -11.50 1.16 -15.26
C ASN A 199 -11.30 1.96 -13.96
N LYS A 200 -11.56 1.34 -12.79
CA LYS A 200 -11.42 1.97 -11.49
C LYS A 200 -9.95 1.99 -11.07
N THR A 201 -9.62 2.79 -10.06
CA THR A 201 -8.28 2.75 -9.48
C THR A 201 -8.05 1.43 -8.77
N VAL A 202 -9.07 0.98 -8.05
CA VAL A 202 -9.10 -0.28 -7.34
C VAL A 202 -10.31 -1.08 -7.80
N HIS A 203 -10.13 -2.33 -8.14
CA HIS A 203 -11.24 -3.23 -8.46
C HIS A 203 -11.03 -4.60 -7.85
N TYR A 204 -12.12 -5.36 -7.78
CA TYR A 204 -12.12 -6.68 -7.16
C TYR A 204 -13.21 -7.58 -7.74
N PRO A 205 -13.08 -8.91 -7.64
CA PRO A 205 -14.14 -9.84 -8.04
C PRO A 205 -15.26 -9.88 -7.00
N GLY A 206 -16.52 -9.78 -7.41
CA GLY A 206 -17.69 -9.85 -6.52
C GLY A 206 -17.97 -11.22 -5.90
N TRP A 207 -17.48 -12.32 -6.48
CA TRP A 207 -17.75 -13.68 -5.98
C TRP A 207 -17.08 -13.98 -4.63
N GLN A 208 -16.04 -13.20 -4.26
CA GLN A 208 -15.18 -13.51 -3.13
C GLN A 208 -15.87 -13.40 -1.76
N ASN A 209 -16.69 -12.36 -1.55
CA ASN A 209 -17.39 -12.09 -0.27
C ASN A 209 -16.50 -12.28 0.98
N ALA A 210 -15.22 -11.88 0.92
CA ALA A 210 -14.24 -12.09 1.99
C ALA A 210 -13.54 -10.82 2.48
N ALA A 211 -13.65 -9.73 1.72
CA ALA A 211 -13.10 -8.44 2.08
C ALA A 211 -13.93 -7.29 1.50
N THR A 212 -13.84 -6.11 2.11
CA THR A 212 -14.32 -4.85 1.56
C THR A 212 -13.16 -3.91 1.26
N PHE A 213 -13.36 -3.02 0.28
CA PHE A 213 -12.35 -2.12 -0.24
C PHE A 213 -12.91 -0.71 -0.27
N GLU A 214 -12.23 0.21 0.39
CA GLU A 214 -12.71 1.58 0.58
C GLU A 214 -11.54 2.56 0.44
N ILE A 215 -11.78 3.71 -0.19
CA ILE A 215 -10.85 4.84 -0.08
C ILE A 215 -11.32 5.70 1.09
N VAL A 216 -10.44 5.86 2.08
CA VAL A 216 -10.74 6.59 3.32
C VAL A 216 -9.66 7.63 3.59
N GLU A 217 -9.96 8.61 4.43
CA GLU A 217 -8.91 9.43 5.03
C GLU A 217 -8.02 8.55 5.90
N GLU A 218 -6.70 8.74 5.78
CA GLU A 218 -5.73 8.05 6.61
C GLU A 218 -6.09 8.33 8.07
N PRO A 219 -6.35 7.29 8.89
CA PRO A 219 -6.63 7.52 10.29
C PRO A 219 -5.41 8.21 10.88
N THR A 220 -5.60 9.41 11.42
CA THR A 220 -4.54 10.07 12.18
C THR A 220 -4.14 9.09 13.27
N THR A 221 -2.89 8.64 13.27
CA THR A 221 -2.32 7.88 14.40
C THR A 221 -2.34 8.82 15.58
N GLY A 222 -3.50 8.89 16.24
CA GLY A 222 -3.79 9.87 17.27
C GLY A 222 -2.67 9.81 18.27
N ILE A 223 -2.13 10.98 18.61
CA ILE A 223 -1.19 11.16 19.72
C ILE A 223 -1.69 10.27 20.84
N SER A 224 -0.98 9.16 21.07
CA SER A 224 -1.44 8.11 21.96
C SER A 224 -1.20 8.61 23.36
N LYS A 225 -2.12 9.48 23.85
CA LYS A 225 -2.11 10.08 25.18
C LYS A 225 -0.76 10.75 25.49
N ILE A 226 -0.70 12.08 25.47
CA ILE A 226 0.40 12.77 26.16
C ILE A 226 0.21 12.46 27.65
N GLU A 227 0.73 11.32 28.11
CA GLU A 227 1.03 11.15 29.51
C GLU A 227 2.08 12.19 29.80
N SER A 228 1.65 13.26 30.47
CA SER A 228 2.56 14.20 31.10
C SER A 228 3.43 13.37 32.03
N ALA A 229 4.59 12.93 31.52
CA ALA A 229 5.61 12.26 32.30
C ALA A 229 5.71 13.03 33.60
N ASN A 230 5.44 12.36 34.72
CA ASN A 230 5.37 12.96 36.06
C ASN A 230 6.51 13.96 36.18
N VAL A 231 6.20 15.24 35.99
CA VAL A 231 7.25 16.26 35.86
C VAL A 231 7.93 16.24 37.20
N ALA A 232 9.21 15.87 37.24
CA ALA A 232 9.96 15.81 38.49
C ALA A 232 9.68 17.11 39.23
N LYS A 233 9.05 17.02 40.41
CA LYS A 233 8.66 18.18 41.23
C LYS A 233 9.89 18.76 41.93
N ASP A 234 11.00 18.85 41.21
CA ASP A 234 12.31 19.23 41.71
C ASP A 234 12.44 20.76 41.85
N GLY A 235 11.36 21.51 41.61
CA GLY A 235 11.28 22.95 41.84
C GLY A 235 12.16 23.80 40.93
N LYS A 236 12.83 23.19 39.95
CA LYS A 236 13.64 23.87 38.91
C LYS A 236 12.74 24.72 38.00
N CYS A 237 13.21 25.92 37.66
CA CYS A 237 12.54 26.84 36.75
C CYS A 237 13.32 26.88 35.44
N PHE A 238 12.61 26.93 34.31
CA PHE A 238 13.20 27.09 32.97
C PHE A 238 12.60 28.30 32.27
N ASN A 239 13.37 29.05 31.48
CA ASN A 239 12.81 30.08 30.60
C ASN A 239 12.17 29.44 29.34
N LEU A 240 11.55 30.25 28.48
CA LEU A 240 10.93 29.78 27.24
C LEU A 240 11.93 29.19 26.22
N ALA A 241 13.22 29.48 26.38
CA ALA A 241 14.30 28.88 25.58
C ALA A 241 14.81 27.56 26.16
N GLY A 242 14.20 27.04 27.23
CA GLY A 242 14.58 25.76 27.86
C GLY A 242 15.82 25.84 28.76
N GLN A 243 16.32 27.03 29.07
CA GLN A 243 17.47 27.21 29.96
C GLN A 243 17.01 27.21 31.42
N GLN A 244 17.71 26.51 32.30
CA GLN A 244 17.45 26.57 33.74
C GLN A 244 17.76 27.97 34.27
N VAL A 245 16.83 28.54 35.04
CA VAL A 245 16.93 29.88 35.62
C VAL A 245 16.83 29.86 37.15
N GLY A 246 17.55 30.78 37.79
CA GLY A 246 17.57 30.93 39.25
C GLY A 246 16.40 31.75 39.82
N LYS A 247 16.33 31.86 41.15
CA LYS A 247 15.24 32.54 41.89
C LYS A 247 15.02 34.02 41.52
N GLY A 248 16.04 34.70 41.00
CA GLY A 248 15.98 36.13 40.64
C GLY A 248 15.52 36.42 39.20
N TYR A 249 15.20 35.39 38.41
CA TYR A 249 14.75 35.57 37.03
C TYR A 249 13.36 36.21 36.98
N LYS A 250 13.21 37.29 36.20
CA LYS A 250 11.94 37.97 35.97
C LYS A 250 11.40 37.62 34.59
N GLY A 251 10.11 37.30 34.51
CA GLY A 251 9.43 36.96 33.27
C GLY A 251 8.72 35.61 33.31
N ILE A 252 8.40 35.11 32.12
CA ILE A 252 7.69 33.84 31.95
C ILE A 252 8.67 32.68 32.13
N VAL A 253 8.31 31.74 33.00
CA VAL A 253 9.04 30.50 33.24
C VAL A 253 8.13 29.28 33.16
N ILE A 254 8.72 28.12 32.94
CA ILE A 254 8.10 26.80 33.14
C ILE A 254 8.64 26.22 34.44
N LYS A 255 7.76 25.91 35.40
CA LYS A 255 8.10 25.25 36.67
C LYS A 255 7.12 24.11 36.92
N ASN A 256 7.63 22.90 37.17
CA ASN A 256 6.81 21.69 37.36
C ASN A 256 5.78 21.51 36.23
N GLY A 257 6.17 21.77 34.98
CA GLY A 257 5.30 21.66 33.80
C GLY A 257 4.24 22.75 33.67
N LYS A 258 4.20 23.76 34.56
CA LYS A 258 3.25 24.87 34.50
C LYS A 258 3.96 26.16 34.11
N LYS A 259 3.32 26.92 33.20
CA LYS A 259 3.74 28.28 32.84
C LYS A 259 3.41 29.23 33.99
N MET A 260 4.38 30.00 34.45
CA MET A 260 4.23 30.97 35.55
C MET A 260 4.93 32.28 35.19
N VAL A 261 4.49 33.39 35.79
CA VAL A 261 5.18 34.69 35.70
C VAL A 261 5.85 34.96 37.03
N ILE A 262 7.17 35.14 37.00
CA ILE A 262 7.95 35.60 38.17
C ILE A 262 8.18 37.11 38.00
N LYS A 263 7.85 37.89 39.02
CA LYS A 263 7.94 39.36 39.05
C LYS A 263 9.21 39.83 39.77
#